data_AF-A0A6U7DUP4-F1
#
_entry.id   AF-A0A6U7DUP4-F1
#
_cell.length_a   1.000
_cell.length_b   1.000
_cell.length_c   1.000
_cell.angle_alpha   90.00
_cell.angle_beta   90.00
_cell.angle_gamma   90.00
#
_symmetry.space_group_name_H-M   'P 1'
#
loop_
_entity.id
_entity.type
_entity.pdbx_description
1 polymer ?
#
loop_
_entity_poly.entity_id
_entity_poly.type
_entity_poly.pdbx_seq_one_letter_code
_entity_poly.pdbx_strand_id
1 'polypeptide(L)'
;MQEWADAIHDAGAPAPRCIGFIDGTFRPHTRPGRGQRQCYSGYKKLHGIKFQSVVSANGLIVDFFGCVVGRRGDGYMLGASGFLARMAALVATEGQPFYVYGDPAYSLSQFILRGFKGAMTPAQQAFSTDMSRVRETVEWGFELIVRDWAFVDFCKNLKIHKQPIGRLYFVAALLTNMKTCVMAAHTFDYFGNQISQAFGVSPPSLHNYLYA
;
A
#
# COMPACT_ATOMS: atom_id res chain seq x y z
N MET A 1 6.93 -12.63 9.37
CA MET A 1 7.56 -12.09 8.16
C MET A 1 7.98 -13.16 7.17
N GLN A 2 8.69 -14.22 7.61
CA GLN A 2 9.07 -15.32 6.73
C GLN A 2 7.85 -15.96 6.03
N GLU A 3 6.78 -16.24 6.77
CA GLU A 3 5.51 -16.75 6.21
C GLU A 3 4.97 -15.87 5.06
N TRP A 4 5.04 -14.54 5.18
CA TRP A 4 4.58 -13.64 4.11
C TRP A 4 5.48 -13.70 2.89
N ALA A 5 6.79 -13.80 3.12
CA ALA A 5 7.78 -13.95 2.06
C ALA A 5 7.60 -15.25 1.29
N ASP A 6 7.38 -16.35 2.00
CA ASP A 6 7.16 -17.67 1.42
C ASP A 6 5.86 -17.68 0.62
N ALA A 7 4.77 -17.15 1.18
CA ALA A 7 3.48 -17.07 0.49
C ALA A 7 3.54 -16.21 -0.80
N ILE A 8 4.25 -15.07 -0.77
CA ILE A 8 4.45 -14.24 -1.96
C ILE A 8 5.31 -14.98 -3.00
N HIS A 9 6.34 -15.70 -2.56
CA HIS A 9 7.17 -16.51 -3.44
C HIS A 9 6.37 -17.64 -4.11
N ASP A 10 5.59 -18.37 -3.32
CA ASP A 10 4.73 -19.49 -3.76
C ASP A 10 3.63 -19.02 -4.75
N ALA A 11 3.17 -17.77 -4.61
CA ALA A 11 2.28 -17.11 -5.57
C ALA A 11 2.97 -16.73 -6.90
N GLY A 12 4.25 -17.06 -7.07
CA GLY A 12 5.01 -16.89 -8.30
C GLY A 12 5.85 -15.61 -8.34
N ALA A 13 6.21 -15.04 -7.19
CA ALA A 13 7.16 -13.93 -7.11
C ALA A 13 8.61 -14.48 -7.16
N PRO A 14 9.43 -14.16 -8.19
CA PRO A 14 10.79 -14.68 -8.29
C PRO A 14 11.76 -14.12 -7.24
N ALA A 15 11.38 -13.05 -6.54
CA ALA A 15 12.24 -12.37 -5.58
C ALA A 15 12.05 -12.96 -4.16
N PRO A 16 13.05 -13.66 -3.59
CA PRO A 16 12.93 -14.30 -2.28
C PRO A 16 12.98 -13.28 -1.14
N ARG A 17 12.10 -13.37 -0.14
CA ARG A 17 12.00 -12.43 1.01
C ARG A 17 11.28 -11.10 0.74
N CYS A 18 10.42 -11.07 -0.28
CA CYS A 18 9.45 -9.99 -0.48
C CYS A 18 8.31 -10.12 0.53
N ILE A 19 8.16 -9.19 1.47
CA ILE A 19 7.15 -9.29 2.54
C ILE A 19 5.85 -8.52 2.23
N GLY A 20 5.82 -7.78 1.14
CA GLY A 20 4.68 -6.98 0.74
C GLY A 20 5.00 -6.01 -0.39
N PHE A 21 4.01 -5.20 -0.73
CA PHE A 21 4.05 -4.33 -1.89
C PHE A 21 3.80 -2.89 -1.48
N ILE A 22 4.66 -1.98 -1.93
CA ILE A 22 4.55 -0.54 -1.65
C ILE A 22 3.98 0.19 -2.86
N ASP A 23 2.97 1.02 -2.65
CA ASP A 23 2.43 1.84 -3.74
C ASP A 23 1.83 3.15 -3.24
N GLY A 24 1.72 4.12 -4.15
CA GLY A 24 1.10 5.41 -3.95
C GLY A 24 -0.32 5.44 -4.52
N THR A 25 -1.27 6.02 -3.80
CA THR A 25 -2.62 6.28 -4.32
C THR A 25 -2.96 7.77 -4.30
N PHE A 26 -3.67 8.22 -5.34
CA PHE A 26 -4.18 9.58 -5.45
C PHE A 26 -5.66 9.60 -5.10
N ARG A 27 -6.04 10.45 -4.15
CA ARG A 27 -7.43 10.63 -3.71
C ARG A 27 -7.95 11.99 -4.16
N PRO A 28 -8.84 12.02 -5.17
CA PRO A 28 -9.43 13.26 -5.65
C PRO A 28 -10.26 13.94 -4.58
N HIS A 29 -10.25 15.26 -4.59
CA HIS A 29 -11.17 16.07 -3.80
C HIS A 29 -11.65 17.26 -4.63
N THR A 30 -12.69 17.94 -4.17
CA THR A 30 -13.23 19.13 -4.84
C THR A 30 -12.16 20.19 -5.02
N ARG A 31 -12.19 20.93 -6.14
CA ARG A 31 -11.28 22.05 -6.42
C ARG A 31 -11.26 23.01 -5.21
N PRO A 32 -10.10 23.22 -4.57
CA PRO A 32 -10.02 24.09 -3.41
C PRO A 32 -9.95 25.56 -3.82
N GLY A 33 -10.45 26.44 -2.97
CA GLY A 33 -10.32 27.90 -3.16
C GLY A 33 -8.92 28.44 -2.87
N ARG A 34 -8.14 27.74 -2.03
CA ARG A 34 -6.75 28.08 -1.68
C ARG A 34 -5.83 26.90 -2.01
N GLY A 35 -4.55 27.16 -2.27
CA GLY A 35 -3.57 26.09 -2.53
C GLY A 35 -3.84 25.24 -3.78
N GLN A 36 -4.66 25.74 -4.72
CA GLN A 36 -5.12 25.00 -5.89
C GLN A 36 -3.98 24.39 -6.70
N ARG A 37 -2.95 25.21 -7.02
CA ARG A 37 -1.78 24.77 -7.79
C ARG A 37 -0.97 23.67 -7.09
N GLN A 38 -1.02 23.60 -5.76
CA GLN A 38 -0.28 22.60 -4.98
C GLN A 38 -1.02 21.25 -4.97
N CYS A 39 -2.36 21.29 -4.91
CA CYS A 39 -3.20 20.09 -4.90
C CYS A 39 -3.43 19.50 -6.30
N TYR A 40 -3.23 20.30 -7.36
CA TYR A 40 -3.44 19.86 -8.73
C TYR A 40 -2.31 18.93 -9.21
N SER A 41 -2.68 17.76 -9.69
CA SER A 41 -1.78 16.84 -10.39
C SER A 41 -1.95 17.00 -11.89
N GLY A 42 -0.88 17.42 -12.59
CA GLY A 42 -0.88 17.51 -14.05
C GLY A 42 -1.08 16.15 -14.73
N TYR A 43 -0.56 15.08 -14.12
CA TYR A 43 -0.69 13.71 -14.62
C TYR A 43 -2.14 13.20 -14.52
N LYS A 44 -2.78 13.37 -13.35
CA LYS A 44 -4.18 12.94 -13.14
C LYS A 44 -5.23 13.94 -13.62
N LYS A 45 -4.82 15.17 -13.95
CA LYS A 45 -5.69 16.31 -14.32
C LYS A 45 -6.78 16.63 -13.27
N LEU A 46 -6.49 16.38 -12.00
CA LEU A 46 -7.42 16.51 -10.87
C LEU A 46 -6.74 17.16 -9.66
N HIS A 47 -7.54 17.70 -8.74
CA HIS A 47 -7.08 18.13 -7.41
C HIS A 47 -7.21 16.96 -6.44
N GLY A 48 -6.19 16.73 -5.62
CA GLY A 48 -6.21 15.63 -4.69
C GLY A 48 -5.07 15.66 -3.70
N ILE A 49 -5.12 14.69 -2.80
CA ILE A 49 -4.06 14.33 -1.88
C ILE A 49 -3.58 12.93 -2.19
N LYS A 50 -2.35 12.62 -1.81
CA LYS A 50 -1.74 11.32 -2.00
C LYS A 50 -1.46 10.62 -0.68
N PHE A 51 -1.49 9.30 -0.77
CA PHE A 51 -1.12 8.38 0.29
C PHE A 51 -0.16 7.34 -0.28
N GLN A 52 0.62 6.74 0.59
CA GLN A 52 1.51 5.63 0.35
C GLN A 52 1.15 4.54 1.34
N SER A 53 1.07 3.30 0.88
CA SER A 53 0.84 2.15 1.76
C SER A 53 1.79 1.01 1.42
N VAL A 54 2.02 0.16 2.41
CA VAL A 54 2.51 -1.20 2.21
C VAL A 54 1.40 -2.17 2.55
N VAL A 55 1.13 -3.09 1.62
CA VAL A 55 0.17 -4.19 1.81
C VAL A 55 0.94 -5.50 1.89
N SER A 56 0.71 -6.27 2.95
CA SER A 56 1.33 -7.58 3.19
C SER A 56 0.49 -8.74 2.64
N ALA A 57 1.10 -9.93 2.59
CA ALA A 57 0.47 -11.16 2.11
C ALA A 57 -0.84 -11.51 2.84
N ASN A 58 -0.95 -11.18 4.14
CA ASN A 58 -2.15 -11.39 4.94
C ASN A 58 -3.26 -10.35 4.71
N GLY A 59 -3.14 -9.54 3.66
CA GLY A 59 -4.15 -8.56 3.27
C GLY A 59 -4.27 -7.33 4.16
N LEU A 60 -3.34 -7.13 5.11
CA LEU A 60 -3.31 -5.93 5.95
C LEU A 60 -2.48 -4.80 5.33
N ILE A 61 -2.89 -3.57 5.60
CA ILE A 61 -2.08 -2.37 5.38
C ILE A 61 -1.15 -2.21 6.59
N VAL A 62 0.14 -2.54 6.42
CA VAL A 62 1.13 -2.61 7.52
C VAL A 62 1.97 -1.35 7.67
N ASP A 63 2.04 -0.52 6.64
CA ASP A 63 2.62 0.82 6.71
C ASP A 63 1.70 1.78 5.96
N PHE A 64 1.46 2.96 6.52
CA PHE A 64 0.56 3.94 5.92
C PHE A 64 1.02 5.37 6.17
N PHE A 65 1.22 6.11 5.09
CA PHE A 65 1.64 7.50 5.10
C PHE A 65 0.78 8.31 4.12
N GLY A 66 0.59 9.61 4.35
CA GLY A 66 -0.13 10.41 3.37
C GLY A 66 -0.48 11.81 3.81
N CYS A 67 -1.64 12.30 3.35
CA CYS A 67 -1.99 13.72 3.36
C CYS A 67 -1.00 14.59 2.57
N VAL A 68 -0.32 14.01 1.58
CA VAL A 68 0.65 14.73 0.75
C VAL A 68 -0.08 15.43 -0.38
N VAL A 69 0.29 16.68 -0.70
CA VAL A 69 -0.32 17.42 -1.80
C VAL A 69 -0.14 16.71 -3.14
N GLY A 70 -1.21 16.66 -3.95
CA GLY A 70 -1.31 15.83 -5.16
C GLY A 70 -0.23 16.02 -6.22
N ARG A 71 0.45 17.17 -6.24
CA ARG A 71 1.56 17.47 -7.17
C ARG A 71 2.82 16.63 -6.89
N ARG A 72 3.03 16.16 -5.66
CA ARG A 72 4.26 15.42 -5.30
C ARG A 72 4.23 14.00 -5.88
N GLY A 73 5.38 13.49 -6.29
CA GLY A 73 5.55 12.11 -6.75
C GLY A 73 5.80 11.13 -5.61
N ASP A 74 5.87 9.85 -5.93
CA ASP A 74 5.94 8.77 -4.94
C ASP A 74 7.32 8.71 -4.27
N GLY A 75 8.39 9.10 -4.98
CA GLY A 75 9.71 9.30 -4.40
C GLY A 75 9.76 10.39 -3.30
N TYR A 76 8.94 11.44 -3.40
CA TYR A 76 8.81 12.41 -2.31
C TYR A 76 8.12 11.79 -1.09
N MET A 77 7.06 11.00 -1.31
CA MET A 77 6.36 10.32 -0.22
C MET A 77 7.28 9.35 0.50
N LEU A 78 8.07 8.57 -0.24
CA LEU A 78 9.07 7.66 0.34
C LEU A 78 10.09 8.40 1.23
N GLY A 79 10.61 9.54 0.77
CA GLY A 79 11.54 10.34 1.56
C GLY A 79 10.90 10.96 2.80
N ALA A 80 9.63 11.37 2.72
CA ALA A 80 8.90 12.01 3.81
C ALA A 80 8.29 11.02 4.81
N SER A 81 8.03 9.77 4.41
CA SER A 81 7.33 8.78 5.24
C SER A 81 8.20 8.17 6.32
N GLY A 82 9.54 8.27 6.23
CA GLY A 82 10.46 7.60 7.13
C GLY A 82 10.46 6.07 6.98
N PHE A 83 9.86 5.54 5.90
CA PHE A 83 9.68 4.10 5.69
C PHE A 83 11.02 3.33 5.70
N LEU A 84 12.05 3.85 5.02
CA LEU A 84 13.36 3.18 4.97
C LEU A 84 14.03 3.05 6.35
N ALA A 85 13.80 4.01 7.25
CA ALA A 85 14.32 3.95 8.62
C ALA A 85 13.57 2.88 9.44
N ARG A 86 12.24 2.75 9.27
CA ARG A 86 11.46 1.68 9.90
C ARG A 86 11.87 0.30 9.39
N MET A 87 12.11 0.16 8.09
CA MET A 87 12.63 -1.09 7.51
C MET A 87 14.02 -1.44 8.04
N ALA A 88 14.91 -0.45 8.24
CA ALA A 88 16.22 -0.69 8.84
C ALA A 88 16.10 -1.22 10.28
N ALA A 89 15.21 -0.64 11.09
CA ALA A 89 14.95 -1.11 12.45
C ALA A 89 14.36 -2.52 12.46
N LEU A 90 13.43 -2.82 11.54
CA LEU A 90 12.83 -4.14 11.39
C LEU A 90 13.87 -5.21 11.06
N VAL A 91 14.74 -4.95 10.09
CA VAL A 91 15.81 -5.87 9.68
C VAL A 91 16.84 -6.07 10.79
N ALA A 92 17.16 -5.02 11.56
CA ALA A 92 18.03 -5.14 12.72
C ALA A 92 17.47 -6.09 13.80
N THR A 93 16.15 -6.09 13.99
CA THR A 93 15.46 -7.00 14.93
C THR A 93 15.40 -8.44 14.41
N GLU A 94 15.10 -8.64 13.12
CA GLU A 94 14.95 -9.97 12.52
C GLU A 94 16.28 -10.68 12.24
N GLY A 95 17.39 -9.94 12.15
CA GLY A 95 18.71 -10.49 11.83
C GLY A 95 18.89 -10.90 10.37
N GLN A 96 17.90 -10.65 9.50
CA GLN A 96 17.96 -10.94 8.07
C GLN A 96 17.24 -9.88 7.22
N PRO A 97 17.73 -9.59 5.99
CA PRO A 97 17.13 -8.56 5.16
C PRO A 97 15.83 -9.04 4.52
N PHE A 98 14.75 -8.30 4.79
CA PHE A 98 13.48 -8.34 4.07
C PHE A 98 13.30 -7.06 3.25
N TYR A 99 12.48 -7.14 2.20
CA TYR A 99 12.19 -6.00 1.36
C TYR A 99 10.74 -5.99 0.89
N VAL A 100 10.29 -4.83 0.41
CA VAL A 100 9.02 -4.68 -0.29
C VAL A 100 9.26 -4.45 -1.78
N TYR A 101 8.28 -4.78 -2.61
CA TYR A 101 8.34 -4.50 -4.04
C TYR A 101 7.44 -3.31 -4.39
N GLY A 102 8.02 -2.30 -5.03
CA GLY A 102 7.33 -1.08 -5.44
C GLY A 102 7.14 -0.98 -6.94
N ASP A 103 6.30 -0.04 -7.33
CA ASP A 103 6.24 0.39 -8.72
C ASP A 103 7.61 0.91 -9.24
N PRO A 104 7.78 1.05 -10.56
CA PRO A 104 9.03 1.59 -11.10
C PRO A 104 9.34 3.03 -10.66
N ALA A 105 8.36 3.83 -10.19
CA ALA A 105 8.59 5.21 -9.78
C ALA A 105 9.37 5.31 -8.46
N TYR A 106 9.33 4.29 -7.60
CA TYR A 106 10.19 4.19 -6.42
C TYR A 106 11.67 4.05 -6.79
N SER A 107 12.57 4.55 -5.95
CA SER A 107 14.02 4.31 -6.10
C SER A 107 14.39 2.93 -5.55
N LEU A 108 15.26 2.21 -6.27
CA LEU A 108 15.84 0.96 -5.79
C LEU A 108 16.67 1.26 -4.52
N SER A 109 16.51 0.43 -3.49
CA SER A 109 17.27 0.51 -2.25
C SER A 109 17.45 -0.87 -1.61
N GLN A 110 18.16 -0.95 -0.49
CA GLN A 110 18.32 -2.20 0.27
C GLN A 110 16.99 -2.80 0.77
N PHE A 111 15.91 -2.00 0.88
CA PHE A 111 14.61 -2.44 1.40
C PHE A 111 13.48 -2.36 0.36
N ILE A 112 13.76 -1.83 -0.83
CA ILE A 112 12.76 -1.66 -1.90
C ILE A 112 13.32 -2.20 -3.19
N LEU A 113 12.71 -3.27 -3.68
CA LEU A 113 12.88 -3.74 -5.05
C LEU A 113 11.85 -3.07 -5.97
N ARG A 114 12.19 -3.00 -7.26
CA ARG A 114 11.29 -2.51 -8.31
C ARG A 114 11.62 -3.23 -9.61
N GLY A 115 10.70 -3.15 -10.57
CA GLY A 115 10.93 -3.67 -11.92
C GLY A 115 12.13 -2.99 -12.58
N PHE A 116 12.79 -3.72 -13.48
CA PHE A 116 13.88 -3.17 -14.28
C PHE A 116 13.37 -2.00 -15.14
N LYS A 117 14.29 -1.18 -15.69
CA LYS A 117 13.94 -0.08 -16.61
C LYS A 117 14.90 -0.06 -17.80
N GLY A 118 14.42 0.42 -18.96
CA GLY A 118 15.23 0.59 -20.16
C GLY A 118 15.31 -0.68 -21.01
N ALA A 119 16.43 -0.87 -21.72
CA ALA A 119 16.67 -2.07 -22.52
C ALA A 119 16.87 -3.28 -21.60
N MET A 120 15.90 -4.19 -21.60
CA MET A 120 15.88 -5.37 -20.74
C MET A 120 16.32 -6.62 -21.48
N THR A 121 17.02 -7.51 -20.77
CA THR A 121 17.15 -8.90 -21.22
C THR A 121 15.81 -9.63 -21.07
N PRO A 122 15.56 -10.72 -21.81
CA PRO A 122 14.34 -11.53 -21.65
C PRO A 122 14.12 -11.97 -20.19
N ALA A 123 15.19 -12.30 -19.45
CA ALA A 123 15.12 -12.69 -18.05
C ALA A 123 14.67 -11.53 -17.13
N GLN A 124 15.17 -10.30 -17.37
CA GLN A 124 14.75 -9.12 -16.61
C GLN A 124 13.28 -8.76 -16.88
N GLN A 125 12.82 -8.96 -18.11
CA GLN A 125 11.43 -8.75 -18.49
C GLN A 125 10.51 -9.79 -17.85
N ALA A 126 10.91 -11.07 -17.84
CA ALA A 126 10.18 -12.13 -17.14
C ALA A 126 10.08 -11.81 -15.64
N PHE A 127 11.21 -11.49 -14.99
CA PHE A 127 11.24 -11.11 -13.57
C PHE A 127 10.29 -9.94 -13.25
N SER A 128 10.35 -8.87 -14.06
CA SER A 128 9.52 -7.68 -13.83
C SER A 128 8.03 -7.97 -14.06
N THR A 129 7.70 -8.83 -15.03
CA THR A 129 6.33 -9.28 -15.30
C THR A 129 5.79 -10.07 -14.12
N ASP A 130 6.53 -11.08 -13.66
CA ASP A 130 6.11 -11.96 -12.58
C ASP A 130 5.92 -11.19 -11.26
N MET A 131 6.87 -10.30 -10.93
CA MET A 131 6.75 -9.43 -9.76
C MET A 131 5.59 -8.42 -9.89
N SER A 132 5.33 -7.89 -11.09
CA SER A 132 4.23 -6.92 -11.28
C SER A 132 2.86 -7.57 -11.13
N ARG A 133 2.72 -8.82 -11.58
CA ARG A 133 1.50 -9.62 -11.44
C ARG A 133 1.10 -9.79 -9.97
N VAL A 134 2.03 -10.19 -9.10
CA VAL A 134 1.74 -10.34 -7.65
C VAL A 134 1.56 -8.99 -6.95
N ARG A 135 2.19 -7.93 -7.46
CA ARG A 135 2.10 -6.56 -6.92
C ARG A 135 0.69 -5.98 -7.05
N GLU A 136 -0.13 -6.40 -8.02
CA GLU A 136 -1.51 -5.90 -8.22
C GLU A 136 -2.35 -5.94 -6.93
N THR A 137 -2.02 -6.84 -6.00
CA THR A 137 -2.65 -6.95 -4.68
C THR A 137 -2.56 -5.67 -3.82
N VAL A 138 -1.56 -4.80 -4.03
CA VAL A 138 -1.52 -3.48 -3.35
C VAL A 138 -2.64 -2.57 -3.81
N GLU A 139 -3.00 -2.63 -5.09
CA GLU A 139 -4.08 -1.85 -5.68
C GLU A 139 -5.42 -2.34 -5.14
N TRP A 140 -5.58 -3.66 -5.00
CA TRP A 140 -6.72 -4.26 -4.30
C TRP A 140 -6.84 -3.72 -2.87
N GLY A 141 -5.74 -3.54 -2.16
CA GLY A 141 -5.75 -2.96 -0.80
C GLY A 141 -6.33 -1.55 -0.76
N PHE A 142 -5.99 -0.71 -1.74
CA PHE A 142 -6.59 0.62 -1.88
C PHE A 142 -8.06 0.58 -2.29
N GLU A 143 -8.46 -0.39 -3.11
CA GLU A 143 -9.85 -0.61 -3.51
C GLU A 143 -10.71 -1.05 -2.32
N LEU A 144 -10.21 -1.91 -1.43
CA LEU A 144 -10.91 -2.32 -0.21
C LEU A 144 -11.33 -1.09 0.62
N ILE A 145 -10.47 -0.08 0.74
CA ILE A 145 -10.78 1.15 1.48
C ILE A 145 -11.97 1.89 0.85
N VAL A 146 -11.93 2.16 -0.46
CA VAL A 146 -13.01 2.94 -1.10
C VAL A 146 -14.30 2.17 -1.27
N ARG A 147 -14.22 0.85 -1.48
CA ARG A 147 -15.37 -0.04 -1.56
C ARG A 147 -16.12 -0.08 -0.24
N ASP A 148 -15.40 -0.19 0.87
CA ASP A 148 -16.01 -0.37 2.19
C ASP A 148 -16.45 0.97 2.82
N TRP A 149 -15.78 2.07 2.47
CA TRP A 149 -15.96 3.37 3.10
C TRP A 149 -16.30 4.48 2.10
N ALA A 150 -17.54 4.50 1.59
CA ALA A 150 -17.97 5.45 0.55
C ALA A 150 -17.75 6.95 0.92
N PHE A 151 -17.68 7.29 2.21
CA PHE A 151 -17.42 8.65 2.66
C PHE A 151 -16.04 9.20 2.26
N VAL A 152 -15.09 8.32 1.90
CA VAL A 152 -13.77 8.74 1.38
C VAL A 152 -13.65 8.73 -0.15
N ASP A 153 -14.70 8.35 -0.86
CA ASP A 153 -14.70 8.28 -2.34
C ASP A 153 -15.59 9.36 -2.99
N PHE A 154 -16.48 9.98 -2.21
CA PHE A 154 -17.37 11.01 -2.74
C PHE A 154 -16.68 12.39 -2.92
N CYS A 155 -15.91 12.53 -4.01
CA CYS A 155 -15.09 13.69 -4.34
C CYS A 155 -15.81 15.05 -4.23
N LYS A 156 -17.08 15.13 -4.62
CA LYS A 156 -17.91 16.36 -4.53
C LYS A 156 -18.13 16.84 -3.09
N ASN A 157 -18.06 15.93 -2.11
CA ASN A 157 -18.16 16.26 -0.70
C ASN A 157 -16.80 16.48 -0.06
N LEU A 158 -15.75 15.80 -0.53
CA LEU A 158 -14.39 15.96 -0.01
C LEU A 158 -13.86 17.37 -0.27
N LYS A 159 -13.84 18.20 0.77
CA LYS A 159 -13.43 19.61 0.71
C LYS A 159 -12.31 19.87 1.69
N ILE A 160 -11.07 19.95 1.19
CA ILE A 160 -9.92 20.41 1.97
C ILE A 160 -10.20 21.82 2.54
N HIS A 161 -9.69 22.09 3.75
CA HIS A 161 -10.01 23.27 4.58
C HIS A 161 -11.43 23.34 5.16
N LYS A 162 -12.34 22.43 4.80
CA LYS A 162 -13.67 22.32 5.44
C LYS A 162 -13.82 21.01 6.23
N GLN A 163 -13.09 19.98 5.82
CA GLN A 163 -13.11 18.67 6.45
C GLN A 163 -11.69 18.12 6.58
N PRO A 164 -11.44 17.26 7.58
CA PRO A 164 -10.16 16.58 7.74
C PRO A 164 -10.07 15.38 6.80
N ILE A 165 -10.19 15.60 5.48
CA ILE A 165 -10.26 14.53 4.46
C ILE A 165 -9.09 13.52 4.55
N GLY A 166 -7.91 14.00 4.94
CA GLY A 166 -6.75 13.17 5.18
C GLY A 166 -6.93 12.20 6.34
N ARG A 167 -7.40 12.71 7.49
CA ARG A 167 -7.67 11.89 8.68
C ARG A 167 -8.80 10.88 8.43
N LEU A 168 -9.82 11.28 7.67
CA LEU A 168 -10.90 10.37 7.28
C LEU A 168 -10.37 9.15 6.51
N TYR A 169 -9.37 9.36 5.64
CA TYR A 169 -8.75 8.25 4.90
C TYR A 169 -7.87 7.35 5.80
N PHE A 170 -7.15 7.92 6.77
CA PHE A 170 -6.46 7.13 7.80
C PHE A 170 -7.42 6.27 8.63
N VAL A 171 -8.55 6.85 9.06
CA VAL A 171 -9.60 6.11 9.78
C VAL A 171 -10.16 5.00 8.90
N ALA A 172 -10.45 5.27 7.63
CA ALA A 172 -10.93 4.25 6.70
C ALA A 172 -9.91 3.10 6.53
N ALA A 173 -8.63 3.40 6.37
CA ALA A 173 -7.57 2.38 6.28
C ALA A 173 -7.50 1.51 7.56
N LEU A 174 -7.55 2.14 8.74
CA LEU A 174 -7.58 1.42 10.02
C LEU A 174 -8.80 0.50 10.14
N LEU A 175 -9.99 1.02 9.80
CA LEU A 175 -11.23 0.24 9.83
C LEU A 175 -11.21 -0.90 8.80
N THR A 176 -10.56 -0.74 7.65
CA THR A 176 -10.36 -1.82 6.67
C THR A 176 -9.51 -2.95 7.24
N ASN A 177 -8.42 -2.65 7.96
CA ASN A 177 -7.63 -3.68 8.64
C ASN A 177 -8.44 -4.37 9.75
N MET A 178 -9.17 -3.61 10.57
CA MET A 178 -10.04 -4.19 11.61
C MET A 178 -11.11 -5.11 11.01
N LYS A 179 -11.78 -4.67 9.94
CA LYS A 179 -12.76 -5.48 9.21
C LYS A 179 -12.13 -6.76 8.68
N THR A 180 -10.94 -6.68 8.07
CA THR A 180 -10.20 -7.86 7.59
C THR A 180 -9.98 -8.88 8.72
N CYS A 181 -9.52 -8.42 9.90
CA CYS A 181 -9.32 -9.28 11.06
C CYS A 181 -10.62 -9.90 11.61
N VAL A 182 -11.72 -9.12 11.63
CA VAL A 182 -13.04 -9.61 12.08
C VAL A 182 -13.60 -10.66 11.12
N MET A 183 -13.49 -10.43 9.81
CA MET A 183 -14.02 -11.34 8.80
C MET A 183 -13.31 -12.70 8.82
N ALA A 184 -12.00 -12.71 9.12
CA ALA A 184 -11.17 -13.90 9.21
C ALA A 184 -11.44 -14.80 10.44
N ALA A 185 -12.27 -14.37 11.40
CA ALA A 185 -12.53 -15.10 12.65
C ALA A 185 -13.40 -16.37 12.49
N HIS A 186 -13.27 -17.10 11.38
CA HIS A 186 -13.93 -18.38 11.05
C HIS A 186 -15.46 -18.37 10.89
N THR A 187 -16.11 -17.20 10.89
CA THR A 187 -17.59 -17.11 10.76
C THR A 187 -18.09 -16.56 9.43
N PHE A 188 -17.24 -15.92 8.60
CA PHE A 188 -17.72 -15.24 7.38
C PHE A 188 -16.83 -15.47 6.15
N ASP A 189 -15.52 -15.38 6.30
CA ASP A 189 -14.53 -15.62 5.25
C ASP A 189 -13.27 -16.22 5.92
N TYR A 190 -12.72 -17.33 5.40
CA TYR A 190 -11.55 -17.97 6.00
C TYR A 190 -10.29 -17.09 5.99
N PHE A 191 -10.23 -16.12 5.06
CA PHE A 191 -9.06 -15.26 4.88
C PHE A 191 -9.34 -13.79 5.21
N GLY A 192 -10.60 -13.37 5.24
CA GLY A 192 -11.02 -12.03 5.67
C GLY A 192 -11.02 -10.97 4.57
N ASN A 193 -10.12 -11.07 3.59
CA ASN A 193 -10.22 -10.36 2.31
C ASN A 193 -9.56 -11.11 1.13
N GLN A 194 -9.76 -10.58 -0.09
CA GLN A 194 -9.27 -11.17 -1.33
C GLN A 194 -7.74 -11.28 -1.46
N ILE A 195 -6.99 -10.42 -0.75
CA ILE A 195 -5.51 -10.41 -0.80
C ILE A 195 -4.98 -11.56 0.06
N SER A 196 -5.45 -11.65 1.30
CA SER A 196 -5.16 -12.78 2.19
C SER A 196 -5.57 -14.11 1.57
N GLN A 197 -6.69 -14.14 0.83
CA GLN A 197 -7.12 -15.34 0.11
C GLN A 197 -6.18 -15.69 -1.04
N ALA A 198 -5.73 -14.71 -1.82
CA ALA A 198 -4.83 -14.92 -2.95
C ALA A 198 -3.47 -15.48 -2.52
N PHE A 199 -2.96 -15.08 -1.35
CA PHE A 199 -1.70 -15.59 -0.80
C PHE A 199 -1.88 -16.74 0.20
N GLY A 200 -3.11 -17.08 0.60
CA GLY A 200 -3.37 -18.13 1.57
C GLY A 200 -2.85 -17.82 2.99
N VAL A 201 -2.71 -16.54 3.35
CA VAL A 201 -2.23 -16.11 4.68
C VAL A 201 -3.35 -15.39 5.42
N SER A 202 -3.77 -15.93 6.56
CA SER A 202 -4.81 -15.31 7.38
C SER A 202 -4.25 -14.11 8.17
N PRO A 203 -5.06 -13.04 8.35
CA PRO A 203 -4.70 -11.95 9.26
C PRO A 203 -4.76 -12.44 10.73
N PRO A 204 -4.13 -11.70 11.66
CA PRO A 204 -4.30 -11.94 13.09
C PRO A 204 -5.75 -11.71 13.54
N SER A 205 -6.07 -12.15 14.75
CA SER A 205 -7.32 -11.75 15.41
C SER A 205 -7.38 -10.23 15.59
N LEU A 206 -8.60 -9.68 15.68
CA LEU A 206 -8.79 -8.25 15.94
C LEU A 206 -8.08 -7.81 17.22
N HIS A 207 -8.08 -8.66 18.25
CA HIS A 207 -7.39 -8.36 19.52
C HIS A 207 -5.88 -8.22 19.30
N ASN A 208 -5.24 -9.19 18.65
CA ASN A 208 -3.80 -9.12 18.40
C ASN A 208 -3.45 -7.95 17.49
N TYR A 209 -4.29 -7.62 16.51
CA TYR A 209 -4.05 -6.45 15.65
C TYR A 209 -4.05 -5.11 16.40
N LEU A 210 -4.86 -4.98 17.46
CA LEU A 210 -4.99 -3.70 18.19
C LEU A 210 -4.06 -3.57 19.39
N TYR A 211 -3.56 -4.68 19.94
CA TYR A 211 -2.88 -4.70 21.23
C TYR A 211 -1.49 -5.36 21.22
N ALA A 212 -1.04 -5.93 20.11
CA ALA A 212 0.32 -6.47 19.95
C ALA A 212 1.23 -5.50 19.17
#